data_AF-A0A537WI78-F1
#
_entry.id   AF-A0A537WI78-F1
#
_cell.length_a   1.000
_cell.length_b   1.000
_cell.length_c   1.000
_cell.angle_alpha   90.00
_cell.angle_beta   90.00
_cell.angle_gamma   90.00
#
_symmetry.space_group_name_H-M   'P 1'
#
loop_
_entity.id
_entity.type
_entity.pdbx_description
1 polymer ?
#
loop_
_entity_poly.entity_id
_entity_poly.type
_entity_poly.pdbx_seq_one_letter_code
_entity_poly.pdbx_strand_id
1 'polypeptide(L)'
;MLLSMAFTATERERMAVLINNLCFYASQLVIHSSAEISQRALLNLDKIKNEYEPLLKRLDEVAREQGDHSPLRVIEDLVHRPNDVAQMLMLVRRCLLASGFLGHCLAQPIHAVSAEAPSPEKRLH
;
A
#
# COMPACT_ATOMS: atom_id res chain seq x y z
N MET A 1 -0.99 21.39 -1.62
CA MET A 1 -2.45 21.19 -1.49
C MET A 1 -2.64 19.71 -1.20
N LEU A 2 -2.96 19.33 0.05
CA LEU A 2 -3.20 17.92 0.39
C LEU A 2 -4.55 17.54 -0.23
N LEU A 3 -4.51 16.83 -1.36
CA LEU A 3 -5.68 16.11 -1.85
C LEU A 3 -6.16 15.20 -0.73
N SER A 4 -7.34 15.49 -0.21
CA SER A 4 -8.05 14.68 0.75
C SER A 4 -8.27 13.30 0.11
N MET A 5 -7.39 12.34 0.39
CA MET A 5 -7.46 11.00 -0.18
C MET A 5 -8.41 10.16 0.66
N ALA A 6 -9.68 10.21 0.26
CA ALA A 6 -10.68 9.32 0.81
C ALA A 6 -10.52 7.93 0.15
N PHE A 7 -9.98 6.99 0.92
CA PHE A 7 -10.05 5.56 0.63
C PHE A 7 -11.23 4.96 1.39
N THR A 8 -12.00 4.13 0.70
CA THR A 8 -13.12 3.35 1.26
C THR A 8 -12.62 2.37 2.32
N ALA A 9 -13.52 1.88 3.18
CA ALA A 9 -13.18 0.86 4.17
C ALA A 9 -12.57 -0.40 3.53
N THR A 10 -13.12 -0.85 2.40
CA THR A 10 -12.60 -1.99 1.64
C THR A 10 -11.20 -1.72 1.07
N GLU A 11 -10.95 -0.52 0.54
CA GLU A 11 -9.60 -0.18 0.06
C GLU A 11 -8.59 -0.15 1.21
N ARG A 12 -8.97 0.37 2.38
CA ARG A 12 -8.12 0.36 3.58
C ARG A 12 -7.80 -1.06 4.06
N GLU A 13 -8.79 -1.95 4.07
CA GLU A 13 -8.56 -3.37 4.38
C GLU A 13 -7.56 -4.00 3.41
N ARG A 14 -7.71 -3.75 2.11
CA ARG A 14 -6.78 -4.21 1.08
C ARG A 14 -5.37 -3.63 1.26
N MET A 15 -5.24 -2.38 1.70
CA MET A 15 -3.93 -1.79 2.05
C MET A 15 -3.28 -2.52 3.23
N ALA A 16 -4.05 -2.88 4.27
CA ALA A 16 -3.52 -3.66 5.39
C ALA A 16 -3.03 -5.04 4.93
N VAL A 17 -3.76 -5.69 4.02
CA VAL A 17 -3.33 -6.95 3.38
C VAL A 17 -2.03 -6.75 2.59
N LEU A 18 -1.91 -5.66 1.83
CA LEU A 18 -0.68 -5.32 1.09
C LEU A 18 0.51 -5.13 2.03
N ILE A 19 0.36 -4.35 3.11
CA ILE A 19 1.40 -4.14 4.13
C ILE A 19 1.88 -5.49 4.67
N ASN A 20 0.95 -6.37 5.06
CA ASN A 20 1.30 -7.66 5.62
C ASN A 20 2.10 -8.52 4.61
N ASN A 21 1.67 -8.58 3.35
CA ASN A 21 2.35 -9.40 2.35
C ASN A 21 3.74 -8.84 1.97
N LEU A 22 3.88 -7.52 1.87
CA LEU A 22 5.17 -6.86 1.62
C LEU A 22 6.15 -7.10 2.78
N CYS A 23 5.70 -6.91 4.01
CA CYS A 23 6.51 -7.15 5.21
C CYS A 23 6.87 -8.63 5.37
N PHE A 24 5.92 -9.52 5.10
CA PHE A 24 6.17 -10.96 5.11
C PHE A 24 7.25 -11.33 4.09
N TYR A 25 7.11 -10.93 2.83
CA TYR A 25 8.13 -11.19 1.80
C TYR A 25 9.49 -10.61 2.19
N ALA A 26 9.54 -9.37 2.67
CA ALA A 26 10.78 -8.74 3.13
C ALA A 26 11.45 -9.54 4.27
N SER A 27 10.67 -10.04 5.24
CA SER A 27 11.20 -10.88 6.31
C SER A 27 11.81 -12.17 5.79
N GLN A 28 11.19 -12.80 4.78
CA GLN A 28 11.65 -14.05 4.18
C GLN A 28 13.00 -13.87 3.48
N LEU A 29 13.23 -12.71 2.85
CA LEU A 29 14.53 -12.34 2.30
C LEU A 29 15.61 -12.23 3.38
N VAL A 30 15.30 -11.59 4.52
CA VAL A 30 16.27 -11.35 5.60
C VAL A 30 16.65 -12.63 6.34
N ILE A 31 15.66 -13.46 6.69
CA ILE A 31 15.91 -14.68 7.49
C ILE A 31 16.45 -15.84 6.66
N HIS A 32 16.65 -15.64 5.35
CA HIS A 32 17.02 -16.68 4.40
C HIS A 32 16.10 -17.92 4.53
N SER A 33 14.79 -17.68 4.54
CA SER A 33 13.80 -18.77 4.62
C SER A 33 13.94 -19.73 3.43
N SER A 34 13.32 -20.92 3.53
CA SER A 34 13.34 -21.87 2.42
C SER A 34 12.86 -21.22 1.11
N ALA A 35 13.47 -21.64 0.00
CA ALA A 35 13.14 -21.12 -1.33
C ALA A 35 11.63 -21.27 -1.66
N GLU A 36 10.98 -22.29 -1.12
CA GLU A 36 9.55 -22.55 -1.27
C GLU A 36 8.69 -21.48 -0.59
N ILE A 37 9.04 -21.05 0.62
CA ILE A 37 8.29 -20.03 1.35
C ILE A 37 8.44 -18.67 0.65
N SER A 38 9.66 -18.31 0.26
CA SER A 38 9.93 -17.08 -0.49
C SER A 38 9.19 -17.06 -1.83
N GLN A 39 9.14 -18.19 -2.53
CA GLN A 39 8.39 -18.32 -3.78
C GLN A 39 6.88 -18.19 -3.56
N ARG A 40 6.33 -18.78 -2.50
CA ARG A 40 4.90 -18.65 -2.18
C ARG A 40 4.54 -17.21 -1.81
N ALA A 41 5.39 -16.52 -1.07
CA ALA A 41 5.22 -15.09 -0.77
C ALA A 41 5.17 -14.24 -2.05
N LEU A 42 6.05 -14.52 -3.02
CA LEU A 42 6.07 -13.84 -4.32
C LEU A 42 4.79 -14.10 -5.13
N LEU A 43 4.34 -15.36 -5.19
CA LEU A 43 3.10 -15.73 -5.88
C LEU A 43 1.86 -15.06 -5.26
N ASN A 44 1.82 -14.94 -3.93
CA ASN A 44 0.74 -14.24 -3.25
C ASN A 44 0.72 -12.76 -3.62
N LEU A 45 1.89 -12.11 -3.69
CA LEU A 45 1.99 -10.70 -4.09
C LEU A 45 1.57 -10.50 -5.56
N ASP A 46 1.93 -11.41 -6.47
CA ASP A 46 1.49 -11.32 -7.86
C ASP A 46 -0.03 -11.53 -8.00
N LYS A 47 -0.60 -12.48 -7.25
CA LYS A 47 -2.06 -12.66 -7.18
C LYS A 47 -2.75 -11.39 -6.69
N ILE A 48 -2.26 -10.81 -5.59
CA ILE A 48 -2.79 -9.57 -5.01
C ILE A 48 -2.67 -8.41 -6.01
N LYS A 49 -1.56 -8.32 -6.76
CA LYS A 49 -1.37 -7.30 -7.80
C LYS A 49 -2.52 -7.30 -8.81
N ASN A 50 -2.90 -8.48 -9.27
CA ASN A 50 -3.96 -8.64 -10.25
C ASN A 50 -5.35 -8.40 -9.62
N GLU A 51 -5.57 -8.87 -8.39
CA GLU A 51 -6.86 -8.71 -7.69
C GLU A 51 -7.13 -7.24 -7.31
N TYR A 52 -6.10 -6.50 -6.91
CA TYR A 52 -6.20 -5.12 -6.43
C TYR A 52 -5.69 -4.10 -7.45
N GLU A 53 -5.61 -4.45 -8.73
CA GLU A 53 -5.04 -3.62 -9.80
C GLU A 53 -5.60 -2.17 -9.80
N PRO A 54 -6.93 -1.93 -9.69
CA PRO A 54 -7.45 -0.56 -9.71
C PRO A 54 -6.96 0.28 -8.51
N LEU A 55 -6.90 -0.34 -7.33
CA LEU A 55 -6.40 0.31 -6.11
C LEU A 55 -4.90 0.60 -6.23
N LEU A 56 -4.13 -0.36 -6.75
CA LEU A 56 -2.68 -0.22 -6.92
C LEU A 56 -2.30 0.85 -7.93
N LYS A 57 -3.06 1.01 -9.03
CA LYS A 57 -2.87 2.12 -9.97
C LYS A 57 -3.12 3.47 -9.32
N ARG A 58 -4.22 3.59 -8.58
CA ARG A 58 -4.53 4.81 -7.84
C ARG A 58 -3.44 5.13 -6.82
N LEU A 59 -2.98 4.15 -6.05
CA LEU A 59 -1.86 4.29 -5.11
C LEU A 59 -0.53 4.66 -5.78
N ASP A 60 -0.30 4.20 -7.01
CA ASP A 60 0.88 4.57 -7.79
C ASP A 60 0.86 6.05 -8.18
N GLU A 61 -0.30 6.58 -8.61
CA GLU A 61 -0.49 8.00 -8.87
C GLU A 61 -0.22 8.83 -7.61
N VAL A 62 -0.80 8.42 -6.47
CA VAL A 62 -0.58 9.05 -5.17
C VAL A 62 0.90 9.09 -4.80
N ALA A 63 1.58 7.95 -4.88
CA ALA A 63 2.98 7.83 -4.51
C ALA A 63 3.85 8.75 -5.38
N ARG A 64 3.57 8.85 -6.68
CA ARG A 64 4.29 9.76 -7.58
C ARG A 64 4.10 11.22 -7.21
N GLU A 65 2.88 11.63 -6.87
CA GLU A 65 2.60 13.01 -6.44
C GLU A 65 3.32 13.39 -5.14
N GLN A 66 3.50 12.41 -4.24
CA GLN A 66 4.12 12.63 -2.93
C GLN A 66 5.64 12.36 -2.91
N GLY A 67 6.20 11.85 -4.01
CA GLY A 67 7.61 11.42 -4.07
C GLY A 67 7.90 10.16 -3.25
N ASP A 68 6.89 9.31 -3.06
CA ASP A 68 6.90 8.14 -2.19
C ASP A 68 7.07 6.81 -2.94
N HIS A 69 7.16 5.71 -2.18
CA HIS A 69 7.36 4.36 -2.72
C HIS A 69 6.03 3.66 -3.07
N SER A 70 5.77 3.54 -4.37
CA SER A 70 4.61 2.84 -4.91
C SER A 70 4.65 1.33 -4.65
N PRO A 71 3.61 0.74 -4.02
CA PRO A 71 3.53 -0.71 -3.81
C PRO A 71 3.41 -1.48 -5.14
N LEU A 72 2.78 -0.89 -6.16
CA LEU A 72 2.67 -1.50 -7.50
C LEU A 72 4.06 -1.71 -8.10
N ARG A 73 4.89 -0.66 -8.10
CA ARG A 73 6.26 -0.74 -8.62
C ARG A 73 7.14 -1.71 -7.86
N VAL A 74 6.98 -1.75 -6.53
CA VAL A 74 7.71 -2.73 -5.73
C VAL A 74 7.37 -4.14 -6.17
N ILE A 75 6.08 -4.49 -6.29
CA ILE A 75 5.64 -5.84 -6.68
C ILE A 75 6.12 -6.20 -8.10
N GLU A 76 6.06 -5.27 -9.05
CA GLU A 76 6.60 -5.46 -10.41
C GLU A 76 8.10 -5.79 -10.40
N ASP A 77 8.86 -5.13 -9.53
CA ASP A 77 10.30 -5.36 -9.43
C ASP A 77 10.66 -6.66 -8.71
N LEU A 78 9.77 -7.22 -7.89
CA LEU A 78 10.01 -8.50 -7.20
C LEU A 78 10.16 -9.69 -8.16
N VAL A 79 9.69 -9.55 -9.41
CA VAL A 79 9.90 -10.56 -10.46
C VAL A 79 11.40 -10.77 -10.71
N HIS A 80 12.20 -9.73 -10.53
CA HIS A 80 13.65 -9.80 -10.62
C HIS A 80 14.21 -10.20 -9.25
N ARG A 81 14.58 -11.48 -9.13
CA ARG A 81 15.20 -11.97 -7.89
C ARG A 81 16.53 -11.26 -7.63
N PRO A 82 16.83 -10.90 -6.37
CA PRO A 82 18.11 -10.28 -6.04
C PRO A 82 19.25 -11.28 -6.29
N ASN A 83 20.28 -10.82 -6.99
CA ASN A 83 21.45 -11.65 -7.32
C ASN A 83 22.58 -11.53 -6.29
N ASP A 84 22.49 -10.55 -5.39
CA ASP A 84 23.46 -10.30 -4.33
C ASP A 84 22.80 -9.70 -3.07
N VAL A 85 23.57 -9.59 -2.00
CA VAL A 85 23.11 -9.08 -0.70
C VAL A 85 22.69 -7.60 -0.78
N ALA A 86 23.36 -6.79 -1.59
CA ALA A 86 23.02 -5.38 -1.72
C ALA A 86 21.65 -5.20 -2.40
N GLN A 87 21.38 -5.96 -3.47
CA GLN A 87 20.08 -6.02 -4.14
C GLN A 87 18.99 -6.53 -3.19
N MET A 88 19.29 -7.55 -2.39
CA MET A 88 18.37 -8.07 -1.39
C MET A 88 17.99 -6.99 -0.35
N LEU A 89 18.98 -6.31 0.21
CA LEU A 89 18.75 -5.22 1.18
C LEU A 89 18.00 -4.04 0.56
N MET A 90 18.29 -3.69 -0.70
CA MET A 90 17.56 -2.66 -1.43
C MET A 90 16.09 -3.05 -1.64
N LEU A 91 15.82 -4.32 -1.94
CA LEU A 91 14.46 -4.83 -2.11
C LEU A 91 13.69 -4.78 -0.78
N VAL A 92 14.31 -5.25 0.29
CA VAL A 92 13.76 -5.15 1.67
C VAL A 92 13.44 -3.70 2.02
N ARG A 93 14.37 -2.77 1.79
CA ARG A 93 14.16 -1.34 2.02
C ARG A 93 12.93 -0.83 1.26
N ARG A 94 12.79 -1.20 -0.01
CA ARG A 94 11.66 -0.77 -0.84
C ARG A 94 10.33 -1.34 -0.37
N CYS A 95 10.29 -2.61 0.05
CA CYS A 95 9.10 -3.19 0.68
C CYS A 95 8.70 -2.41 1.94
N LEU A 96 9.65 -2.08 2.81
CA LEU A 96 9.39 -1.33 4.05
C LEU A 96 8.89 0.09 3.77
N LEU A 97 9.47 0.77 2.78
CA LEU A 97 9.05 2.13 2.42
C LEU A 97 7.66 2.14 1.78
N ALA A 98 7.34 1.17 0.92
CA ALA A 98 5.99 1.02 0.39
C ALA A 98 4.96 0.70 1.50
N SER A 99 5.33 -0.14 2.48
CA SER A 99 4.50 -0.38 3.66
C SER A 99 4.32 0.89 4.51
N GLY A 100 5.37 1.70 4.66
CA GLY A 100 5.31 2.99 5.33
C GLY A 100 4.34 3.94 4.63
N PHE A 101 4.46 4.09 3.31
CA PHE A 101 3.54 4.88 2.48
C PHE A 101 2.07 4.42 2.66
N LEU A 102 1.81 3.11 2.57
CA LEU A 102 0.48 2.54 2.82
C LEU A 102 -0.04 2.87 4.23
N GLY A 103 0.83 2.80 5.24
CA GLY A 103 0.52 3.20 6.61
C GLY A 103 0.09 4.67 6.71
N HIS A 104 0.75 5.57 5.97
CA HIS A 104 0.34 6.98 5.90
C HIS A 104 -1.04 7.12 5.25
N CYS A 105 -1.33 6.41 4.15
CA CYS A 105 -2.64 6.40 3.53
C CYS A 105 -3.74 5.92 4.49
N LEU A 106 -3.45 4.89 5.29
CA LEU A 106 -4.38 4.35 6.29
C LEU A 106 -4.67 5.33 7.43
N ALA A 107 -3.66 6.07 7.88
CA ALA A 107 -3.77 7.04 8.96
C ALA A 107 -4.56 8.30 8.58
N GLN A 108 -4.82 8.53 7.29
CA GLN A 108 -5.61 9.68 6.86
C GLN A 108 -7.06 9.58 7.40
N PRO A 109 -7.67 10.71 7.78
CA PRO A 109 -9.03 10.73 8.28
C PRO A 109 -9.99 10.15 7.22
N ILE A 110 -10.93 9.32 7.68
CA ILE A 110 -12.09 8.98 6.85
C ILE A 110 -12.87 10.28 6.74
N HIS A 111 -12.94 10.88 5.55
CA HIS A 111 -13.86 11.99 5.33
C HIS A 111 -15.27 11.45 5.56
N ALA A 112 -15.81 11.69 6.75
CA ALA A 112 -17.24 11.77 6.91
C ALA A 112 -17.68 12.85 5.94
N VAL A 113 -18.46 12.47 4.92
CA VAL A 113 -19.17 13.42 4.07
C VAL A 113 -19.75 14.47 5.00
N SER A 114 -19.36 15.73 4.77
CA SER A 114 -19.74 16.90 5.57
C SER A 114 -21.17 16.73 6.06
N ALA A 115 -21.35 16.57 7.37
CA ALA A 115 -22.66 16.78 7.96
C ALA A 115 -23.05 18.21 7.55
N GLU A 116 -24.07 18.34 6.70
CA GLU A 116 -24.65 19.63 6.35
C GLU A 116 -24.85 20.40 7.66
N ALA A 117 -24.25 21.58 7.76
CA ALA A 117 -24.56 22.50 8.83
C ALA A 117 -26.08 22.71 8.83
N PRO A 118 -26.80 22.53 9.96
CA PRO A 118 -28.22 22.80 9.98
C PRO A 118 -28.44 24.27 9.62
N SER A 119 -29.18 24.52 8.54
CA SER A 119 -29.50 25.87 8.09
C SER A 119 -30.25 26.64 9.18
N PRO A 120 -29.95 27.93 9.40
CA PRO A 120 -30.64 28.73 10.40
C PRO A 120 -31.93 29.32 9.81
N GLU A 121 -32.88 28.49 9.39
CA GLU A 121 -34.19 28.97 8.93
C GLU A 121 -35.32 28.11 9.47
N LYS A 122 -35.74 28.44 10.69
CA LYS A 122 -37.15 28.50 11.15
C LYS A 122 -37.18 28.72 12.66
N ARG A 123 -36.99 29.96 13.10
CA ARG A 123 -37.70 30.43 14.30
C ARG A 123 -38.94 31.15 13.80
N LEU A 124 -40.07 30.48 14.01
CA LEU A 124 -41.41 30.97 13.73
C LEU A 124 -41.62 32.33 14.42
N HIS A 125 -42.22 33.25 13.66
CA HIS A 125 -42.94 34.41 14.20
C HIS A 125 -44.18 33.96 14.96
#